data_AF-A0A7C4DVC9-F1
#
_entry.id   AF-A0A7C4DVC9-F1
#
_cell.length_a   1.000
_cell.length_b   1.000
_cell.length_c   1.000
_cell.angle_alpha   90.00
_cell.angle_beta   90.00
_cell.angle_gamma   90.00
#
_symmetry.space_group_name_H-M   'P 1'
#
loop_
_entity.id
_entity.type
_entity.pdbx_description
1 polymer ?
#
loop_
_entity_poly.entity_id
_entity_poly.type
_entity_poly.pdbx_seq_one_letter_code
_entity_poly.pdbx_strand_id
1 'polypeptide(L)' 'MSRVEKERSLGLIFMERLFGFILLIVGIILAHQTNLNSSSLGGASIFFMMVSIVLVLLGLLMIIAESS' A
#
# COMPACT_ATOMS: atom_id res chain seq x y z
N MET A 1 7.04 -30.44 10.26
CA MET A 1 7.40 -29.16 9.64
C MET A 1 8.88 -29.16 9.32
N SER A 2 9.27 -29.18 8.05
CA SER A 2 10.68 -29.14 7.67
C SER A 2 11.25 -27.73 7.88
N ARG A 3 12.56 -27.57 8.14
CA ARG A 3 13.19 -26.24 8.30
C ARG A 3 12.90 -25.30 7.12
N VAL A 4 12.75 -25.87 5.92
CA VAL A 4 12.47 -25.17 4.66
C VAL A 4 11.08 -24.51 4.66
N GLU A 5 10.05 -25.13 5.25
CA GLU A 5 8.71 -24.52 5.33
C GLU A 5 8.68 -23.31 6.27
N LYS A 6 9.47 -23.36 7.36
CA LYS A 6 9.55 -22.28 8.33
C LYS A 6 10.26 -21.05 7.75
N GLU A 7 11.34 -21.26 7.00
CA GLU A 7 12.07 -20.20 6.30
C GLU A 7 11.22 -19.58 5.18
N ARG A 8 10.47 -20.40 4.43
CA ARG A 8 9.54 -19.90 3.40
C ARG A 8 8.41 -19.05 4.01
N SER A 9 7.89 -19.44 5.17
CA SER A 9 6.88 -18.68 5.91
C SER A 9 7.41 -17.33 6.41
N LEU A 10 8.63 -17.28 6.94
CA LEU A 10 9.27 -16.03 7.36
C LEU A 10 9.57 -15.09 6.19
N GLY A 11 10.02 -15.63 5.06
CA GLY A 11 10.25 -14.84 3.84
C GLY A 11 8.96 -14.25 3.26
N LEU A 12 7.85 -15.00 3.34
CA LEU A 12 6.54 -14.54 2.89
C LEU A 12 6.04 -13.37 3.75
N ILE A 13 6.16 -13.51 5.07
CA ILE A 13 5.81 -12.47 6.05
C ILE A 13 6.60 -11.18 5.81
N PHE A 14 7.91 -11.30 5.59
CA PHE A 14 8.76 -10.14 5.32
C PHE A 14 8.35 -9.43 4.02
N MET A 15 8.08 -10.19 2.96
CA MET A 15 7.62 -9.63 1.69
C MET A 15 6.26 -8.96 1.81
N GLU A 16 5.34 -9.50 2.61
CA GLU A 16 4.01 -8.92 2.84
C GLU A 16 4.10 -7.53 3.49
N ARG A 17 4.94 -7.38 4.51
CA ARG A 17 5.22 -6.07 5.13
C ARG A 17 5.90 -5.10 4.17
N LEU A 18 6.85 -5.57 3.39
CA LEU A 18 7.55 -4.75 2.39
C LEU A 18 6.58 -4.24 1.32
N PHE A 19 5.68 -5.10 0.84
CA PHE A 19 4.61 -4.72 -0.10
C PHE A 19 3.64 -3.71 0.52
N GLY A 20 3.25 -3.90 1.77
CA GLY A 20 2.41 -2.94 2.50
C GLY A 20 3.05 -1.55 2.57
N PHE A 21 4.35 -1.49 2.87
CA PHE A 21 5.12 -0.23 2.87
C PHE A 21 5.19 0.42 1.48
N ILE A 22 5.43 -0.38 0.43
CA ILE A 22 5.47 0.14 -0.95
C ILE A 22 4.10 0.72 -1.33
N LEU A 23 3.01 0.01 -1.04
CA LEU A 23 1.64 0.47 -1.32
C LEU A 23 1.32 1.77 -0.59
N LEU A 24 1.75 1.89 0.67
CA LEU A 24 1.56 3.10 1.46
C LEU A 24 2.32 4.29 0.87
N ILE A 25 3.59 4.10 0.48
CA ILE A 25 4.39 5.15 -0.16
C ILE A 25 3.78 5.56 -1.50
N VAL A 26 3.39 4.59 -2.33
CA VAL A 26 2.75 4.85 -3.63
C VAL A 26 1.43 5.60 -3.46
N GLY A 27 0.61 5.21 -2.48
CA GLY A 27 -0.64 5.90 -2.15
C GLY A 27 -0.42 7.35 -1.75
N ILE A 28 0.57 7.63 -0.89
CA ILE A 28 0.92 9.00 -0.46
C ILE A 28 1.41 9.84 -1.66
N ILE A 29 2.30 9.29 -2.48
CA ILE A 29 2.82 9.97 -3.67
C ILE A 29 1.67 10.29 -4.64
N LEU A 30 0.78 9.33 -4.86
CA LEU A 30 -0.38 9.51 -5.73
C LEU A 30 -1.31 10.60 -5.20
N ALA A 31 -1.63 10.58 -3.90
CA ALA A 31 -2.45 11.60 -3.26
C ALA A 31 -1.84 13.00 -3.41
N HIS A 32 -0.53 13.12 -3.21
CA HIS A 32 0.20 14.39 -3.37
C HIS A 32 0.14 14.91 -4.81
N GLN A 33 0.40 14.03 -5.79
CA GLN A 33 0.33 14.37 -7.21
C GLN A 33 -1.08 14.74 -7.65
N THR A 34 -2.09 14.03 -7.15
CA THR A 34 -3.50 14.34 -7.43
C THR A 34 -3.90 15.68 -6.85
N ASN A 35 -3.39 16.06 -5.67
CA ASN A 35 -3.67 17.36 -5.07
C ASN A 35 -3.04 18.50 -5.89
N LEU A 36 -1.76 18.35 -6.29
CA LEU A 36 -1.06 19.34 -7.10
C LEU A 36 -1.69 19.53 -8.48
N ASN A 37 -2.15 18.45 -9.10
CA ASN A 37 -2.74 18.47 -10.43
C ASN A 37 -4.27 18.50 -10.42
N SER A 38 -4.90 18.74 -9.27
CA SER A 38 -6.36 18.69 -9.10
C SER A 38 -7.08 19.63 -10.06
N SER A 39 -6.52 20.83 -10.29
CA SER A 39 -7.04 21.81 -11.25
C SER A 39 -6.91 21.36 -12.71
N SER A 40 -5.91 20.53 -13.05
CA SER A 40 -5.68 20.01 -14.40
C SER A 40 -6.47 18.72 -14.68
N LEU A 41 -6.72 17.91 -13.66
CA LEU A 41 -7.41 16.62 -13.79
C LEU A 41 -8.93 16.74 -13.81
N GLY A 42 -9.49 17.87 -13.35
CA GLY A 42 -10.94 18.06 -13.25
C GLY A 42 -11.60 16.93 -12.47
N GLY A 43 -12.66 16.32 -13.01
CA GLY A 43 -13.37 15.21 -12.36
C GLY A 43 -12.53 13.94 -12.13
N ALA A 44 -11.44 13.74 -12.88
CA ALA A 44 -10.54 12.61 -12.66
C ALA A 44 -9.76 12.72 -11.34
N SER A 45 -9.63 13.93 -10.78
CA SER A 45 -8.95 14.14 -9.50
C SER A 45 -9.64 13.37 -8.36
N ILE A 46 -10.97 13.30 -8.37
CA ILE A 46 -11.75 12.57 -7.37
C ILE A 46 -11.45 11.07 -7.45
N PHE A 47 -11.39 10.52 -8.67
CA PHE A 47 -11.07 9.11 -8.89
C PHE A 47 -9.68 8.77 -8.38
N PHE A 48 -8.65 9.54 -8.76
CA PHE A 48 -7.29 9.31 -8.29
C PHE A 48 -7.15 9.51 -6.77
N MET A 49 -7.91 10.45 -6.19
CA MET A 49 -7.92 10.64 -4.75
C MET A 49 -8.52 9.43 -4.03
N MET A 50 -9.63 8.87 -4.51
CA MET A 50 -10.20 7.63 -3.97
C MET A 50 -9.22 6.46 -4.08
N VAL A 51 -8.54 6.29 -5.22
CA VAL A 51 -7.52 5.25 -5.41
C VAL A 51 -6.37 5.43 -4.43
N SER A 52 -5.91 6.67 -4.22
CA SER A 52 -4.83 6.95 -3.27
C SER A 52 -5.20 6.59 -1.83
N ILE A 53 -6.43 6.87 -1.39
CA ILE A 53 -6.95 6.49 -0.09
C ILE A 53 -6.96 4.96 0.07
N VAL A 54 -7.49 4.24 -0.93
CA VAL A 54 -7.54 2.77 -0.91
C VAL A 54 -6.14 2.17 -0.84
N LEU A 55 -5.17 2.71 -1.58
CA LEU A 55 -3.77 2.25 -1.54
C LEU A 55 -3.13 2.44 -0.17
N VAL A 56 -3.34 3.61 0.46
CA VAL A 56 -2.86 3.88 1.81
C VAL A 56 -3.50 2.92 2.82
N LEU A 57 -4.81 2.68 2.71
CA LEU A 57 -5.55 1.80 3.60
C LEU A 57 -5.11 0.33 3.45
N LEU A 58 -4.91 -0.14 2.21
CA LEU A 58 -4.36 -1.47 1.94
C LEU A 58 -2.93 -1.63 2.45
N GLY A 59 -2.09 -0.61 2.24
CA GLY A 59 -0.72 -0.61 2.77
C GLY A 59 -0.69 -0.70 4.29
N LEU A 60 -1.52 0.09 4.97
CA LEU A 60 -1.71 0.03 6.43
C LEU A 60 -2.23 -1.34 6.89
N LEU A 61 -3.24 -1.89 6.20
CA LEU A 61 -3.79 -3.21 6.54
C LEU A 61 -2.74 -4.31 6.44
N MET A 62 -1.93 -4.34 5.38
CA MET A 62 -0.84 -5.32 5.25
C MET A 62 0.24 -5.15 6.32
N ILE A 63 0.51 -3.93 6.78
CA ILE A 63 1.47 -3.69 7.87
C ILE A 63 0.89 -4.13 9.23
N ILE A 64 -0.41 -3.92 9.45
CA ILE A 64 -1.09 -4.20 10.73
C ILE A 64 -1.53 -5.67 10.85
N ALA A 65 -1.81 -6.36 9.74
CA ALA A 65 -2.43 -7.69 9.71
C ALA A 65 -1.69 -8.76 10.53
N GLU A 66 -0.39 -8.60 10.79
CA GLU A 66 0.39 -9.54 11.60
C GLU A 66 0.58 -9.10 13.07
N SER A 67 0.04 -7.94 13.45
CA SER A 67 0.04 -7.50 14.85
C SER A 67 -0.98 -8.25 15.73
N SER A 68 -1.69 -9.26 15.19
CA SER A 68 -2.74 -10.01 15.90
C SER A 68 -2.63 -11.52 15.70
#